data_AF-A0A919UAB4-F1
#
_entry.id   AF-A0A919UAB4-F1
#
_cell.length_a   1.000
_cell.length_b   1.000
_cell.length_c   1.000
_cell.angle_alpha   90.00
_cell.angle_beta   90.00
_cell.angle_gamma   90.00
#
_symmetry.space_group_name_H-M   'P 1'
#
loop_
_entity.id
_entity.type
_entity.pdbx_description
1 polymer ?
#
loop_
_entity_poly.entity_id
_entity_poly.type
_entity_poly.pdbx_seq_one_letter_code
_entity_poly.pdbx_strand_id
1 'polypeptide(L)'
;MTTLHDDALAVLTQWTAPTEEAEATRRRFIEFVLRDTSTVWREHPGAHVTASALVVDSTAERVLLCLHGRIKRWVQLGGHCEPGDTSMAAAALREATEESGIAGLRISEAPIDLDVHHVQCAGVPSLHYDIRYAAIAPAGAVETVSTESAALGWFAPDDLPTPLAGATEPLVAPALAWARRT
;
A
#
# COMPACT_ATOMS: atom_id res chain seq x y z
N MET A 1 2.73 -24.00 -7.50
CA MET A 1 2.38 -22.57 -7.56
C MET A 1 2.40 -22.08 -6.14
N THR A 2 3.18 -21.03 -5.85
CA THR A 2 3.20 -20.37 -4.54
C THR A 2 1.85 -19.71 -4.32
N THR A 3 1.22 -19.89 -3.15
CA THR A 3 -0.03 -19.21 -2.84
C THR A 3 0.25 -17.76 -2.44
N LEU A 4 -0.78 -16.90 -2.47
CA LEU A 4 -0.64 -15.52 -2.02
C LEU A 4 -0.27 -15.42 -0.53
N HIS A 5 -0.73 -16.39 0.27
CA HIS A 5 -0.35 -16.54 1.67
C HIS A 5 1.14 -16.89 1.83
N ASP A 6 1.64 -17.85 1.03
CA ASP A 6 3.06 -18.21 1.03
C ASP A 6 3.94 -17.01 0.61
N ASP A 7 3.51 -16.24 -0.38
CA ASP A 7 4.18 -15.02 -0.83
C ASP A 7 4.23 -13.96 0.29
N ALA A 8 3.11 -13.69 0.96
CA ALA A 8 3.06 -12.76 2.08
C ALA A 8 4.03 -13.18 3.20
N LEU A 9 4.06 -14.47 3.56
CA LEU A 9 5.00 -14.97 4.56
C LEU A 9 6.46 -14.85 4.11
N ALA A 10 6.76 -15.11 2.84
CA ALA A 10 8.10 -14.96 2.27
C ALA A 10 8.56 -13.49 2.30
N VAL A 11 7.71 -12.57 1.83
CA VAL A 11 7.96 -11.12 1.87
C VAL A 11 8.24 -10.66 3.29
N LEU A 12 7.37 -11.01 4.24
CA LEU A 12 7.53 -10.64 5.65
C LEU A 12 8.82 -11.23 6.23
N THR A 13 9.15 -12.48 5.91
CA THR A 13 10.36 -13.13 6.44
C THR A 13 11.64 -12.50 5.89
N GLN A 14 11.64 -12.06 4.63
CA GLN A 14 12.79 -11.45 3.97
C GLN A 14 12.93 -9.94 4.24
N TRP A 15 11.84 -9.27 4.61
CA TRP A 15 11.84 -7.84 4.90
C TRP A 15 12.74 -7.53 6.10
N THR A 16 13.67 -6.59 5.92
CA THR A 16 14.55 -6.09 7.00
C THR A 16 13.94 -4.83 7.58
N ALA A 17 13.43 -4.93 8.79
CA ALA A 17 12.85 -3.80 9.49
C ALA A 17 13.91 -2.72 9.81
N PRO A 18 13.66 -1.43 9.49
CA PRO A 18 14.63 -0.36 9.71
C PRO A 18 14.75 0.08 11.17
N THR A 19 13.78 -0.27 12.02
CA THR A 19 13.72 0.12 13.43
C THR A 19 13.21 -1.05 14.29
N GLU A 20 13.40 -0.96 15.61
CA GLU A 20 12.83 -1.94 16.56
C GLU A 20 11.29 -1.96 16.54
N GLU A 21 10.67 -0.80 16.34
CA GLU A 21 9.21 -0.68 16.21
C GLU A 21 8.70 -1.34 14.92
N ALA A 22 9.39 -1.14 13.80
CA ALA A 22 9.10 -1.82 12.55
C ALA A 22 9.29 -3.34 12.68
N GLU A 23 10.31 -3.80 13.42
CA GLU A 23 10.53 -5.23 13.67
C GLU A 23 9.44 -5.82 14.56
N ALA A 24 8.99 -5.10 15.58
CA ALA A 24 7.84 -5.52 16.40
C ALA A 24 6.56 -5.65 15.54
N THR A 25 6.33 -4.70 14.63
CA THR A 25 5.23 -4.74 13.67
C THR A 25 5.36 -5.95 12.74
N ARG A 26 6.53 -6.17 12.14
CA ARG A 26 6.83 -7.33 11.29
C ARG A 26 6.54 -8.65 11.99
N ARG A 27 6.95 -8.81 13.25
CA ARG A 27 6.64 -10.03 14.04
C ARG A 27 5.15 -10.22 14.23
N ARG A 28 4.41 -9.14 14.50
CA ARG A 28 2.95 -9.17 14.66
C ARG A 28 2.25 -9.56 13.36
N PHE A 29 2.76 -9.10 12.20
CA PHE A 29 2.32 -9.56 10.88
C PHE A 29 2.54 -11.06 10.70
N ILE A 30 3.76 -11.56 10.95
CA ILE A 30 4.09 -12.97 10.80
C ILE A 30 3.21 -13.83 11.71
N GLU A 31 3.05 -13.44 12.98
CA GLU A 31 2.19 -14.13 13.92
C GLU A 31 0.74 -14.18 13.41
N PHE A 32 0.22 -13.08 12.87
CA PHE A 32 -1.12 -13.03 12.31
C PHE A 32 -1.26 -13.96 11.09
N VAL A 33 -0.38 -13.82 10.10
CA VAL A 33 -0.42 -14.61 8.85
C VAL A 33 -0.28 -16.10 9.13
N LEU A 34 0.51 -16.52 10.13
CA LEU A 34 0.66 -17.93 10.50
C LEU A 34 -0.58 -18.57 11.14
N ARG A 35 -1.60 -17.79 11.53
CA ARG A 35 -2.81 -18.34 12.17
C ARG A 35 -3.65 -19.16 11.22
N ASP A 36 -3.83 -18.67 10.00
CA ASP A 36 -4.69 -19.28 9.00
C ASP A 36 -4.34 -18.76 7.59
N THR A 37 -4.51 -19.61 6.57
CA THR A 37 -4.22 -19.23 5.18
C THR A 37 -5.20 -18.20 4.63
N SER A 38 -6.38 -18.06 5.23
CA SER A 38 -7.38 -17.07 4.83
C SER A 38 -7.09 -15.66 5.33
N THR A 39 -6.06 -15.45 6.16
CA THR A 39 -5.67 -14.13 6.66
C THR A 39 -5.34 -13.10 5.58
N VAL A 40 -5.05 -13.54 4.35
CA VAL A 40 -4.84 -12.65 3.20
C VAL A 40 -6.13 -12.24 2.50
N TRP A 41 -7.27 -12.80 2.86
CA TRP A 41 -8.55 -12.54 2.22
C TRP A 41 -9.46 -11.69 3.09
N ARG A 42 -10.20 -10.79 2.44
CA ARG A 42 -11.14 -9.85 3.08
C ARG A 42 -12.22 -10.54 3.91
N GLU A 43 -12.54 -11.78 3.58
CA GLU A 43 -13.54 -12.60 4.29
C GLU A 43 -13.07 -13.04 5.67
N HIS A 44 -11.77 -12.96 5.98
CA HIS A 44 -11.25 -13.34 7.29
C HIS A 44 -11.80 -12.39 8.38
N PRO A 45 -12.38 -12.95 9.46
CA PRO A 45 -13.10 -12.14 10.43
C PRO A 45 -12.16 -11.25 11.26
N GLY A 46 -12.47 -9.95 11.28
CA GLY A 46 -11.89 -8.96 12.20
C GLY A 46 -10.49 -8.45 11.83
N ALA A 47 -9.77 -9.12 10.94
CA ALA A 47 -8.50 -8.66 10.40
C ALA A 47 -8.14 -9.39 9.11
N HIS A 48 -7.39 -8.74 8.22
CA HIS A 48 -6.84 -9.35 7.02
C HIS A 48 -5.67 -8.53 6.46
N VAL A 49 -4.86 -9.14 5.59
CA VAL A 49 -3.75 -8.48 4.89
C VAL A 49 -4.28 -7.62 3.74
N THR A 50 -3.69 -6.44 3.57
CA THR A 50 -3.89 -5.55 2.43
C THR A 50 -2.55 -5.21 1.79
N ALA A 51 -2.61 -4.69 0.57
CA ALA A 51 -1.42 -4.26 -0.15
C ALA A 51 -1.64 -2.85 -0.71
N SER A 52 -0.66 -1.97 -0.51
CA SER A 52 -0.73 -0.58 -0.95
C SER A 52 0.56 -0.11 -1.59
N ALA A 53 0.48 0.96 -2.39
CA ALA A 53 1.63 1.60 -2.99
C ALA A 53 1.56 3.12 -2.87
N LEU A 54 2.67 3.75 -2.47
CA LEU A 54 2.87 5.17 -2.68
C LEU A 54 3.50 5.37 -4.05
N VAL A 55 2.73 5.95 -4.99
CA VAL A 55 3.20 6.22 -6.34
C VAL A 55 3.99 7.53 -6.36
N VAL A 56 5.15 7.50 -6.99
CA VAL A 56 6.07 8.61 -7.18
C VAL A 56 6.11 8.98 -8.66
N ASP A 57 6.23 10.26 -8.98
CA ASP A 57 6.36 10.69 -10.36
C ASP A 57 7.71 10.29 -10.98
N SER A 58 7.82 10.39 -12.31
CA SER A 58 9.03 9.97 -13.04
C SER A 58 10.29 10.76 -12.67
N THR A 59 10.14 11.91 -12.00
CA THR A 59 11.23 12.78 -11.55
C THR A 59 11.64 12.54 -10.10
N ALA A 60 10.89 11.72 -9.35
CA ALA A 60 11.09 11.51 -7.91
C ALA A 60 11.04 12.81 -7.08
N GLU A 61 10.11 13.69 -7.46
CA GLU A 61 9.87 14.98 -6.82
C GLU A 61 8.47 15.07 -6.19
N ARG A 62 7.51 14.30 -6.68
CA ARG A 62 6.12 14.32 -6.18
C ARG A 62 5.57 12.93 -5.94
N VAL A 63 4.60 12.85 -5.05
CA VAL A 63 3.84 11.64 -4.73
C VAL A 63 2.38 11.82 -5.12
N LEU A 64 1.76 10.74 -5.60
CA LEU A 64 0.33 10.70 -5.91
C LEU A 64 -0.45 10.28 -4.67
N LEU A 65 -1.46 11.06 -4.30
CA LEU A 65 -2.36 10.74 -3.21
C LEU A 65 -3.81 10.80 -3.70
N CYS A 66 -4.67 9.99 -3.07
CA CYS A 66 -6.12 10.01 -3.32
C CYS A 66 -6.87 10.57 -2.11
N LEU A 67 -7.85 11.45 -2.36
CA LEU A 67 -8.79 11.88 -1.34
C LEU A 67 -9.87 10.81 -1.21
N HIS A 68 -9.72 9.92 -0.24
CA HIS A 68 -10.58 8.76 -0.10
C HIS A 68 -12.04 9.16 0.16
N GLY A 69 -12.98 8.65 -0.64
CA GLY A 69 -14.38 9.09 -0.67
C GLY A 69 -15.13 8.95 0.66
N ARG A 70 -14.85 7.90 1.44
CA ARG A 70 -15.45 7.67 2.78
C ARG A 70 -14.64 8.23 3.95
N ILE A 71 -13.32 8.02 3.98
CA ILE A 71 -12.44 8.46 5.07
C ILE A 71 -12.28 9.99 5.08
N LYS A 72 -12.48 10.64 3.93
CA LYS A 72 -12.31 12.10 3.75
C LYS A 72 -10.92 12.59 4.15
N ARG A 73 -9.89 11.78 3.86
CA ARG A 73 -8.48 12.09 4.04
C ARG A 73 -7.69 11.70 2.80
N TRP A 74 -6.57 12.37 2.59
CA TRP A 74 -5.59 12.01 1.58
C TRP A 74 -4.78 10.81 2.05
N VAL A 75 -4.68 9.80 1.18
CA VAL A 75 -4.02 8.51 1.46
C VAL A 75 -3.24 8.03 0.22
N GLN A 76 -2.34 7.07 0.44
CA GLN A 76 -1.78 6.25 -0.63
C GLN A 76 -2.84 5.33 -1.26
N LEU A 77 -2.56 4.81 -2.45
CA LEU A 77 -3.44 3.88 -3.16
C LEU A 77 -3.25 2.46 -2.60
N GLY A 78 -4.31 1.66 -2.53
CA GLY A 78 -4.21 0.31 -2.01
C GLY A 78 -5.53 -0.26 -1.53
N GLY A 79 -5.56 -1.59 -1.44
CA GLY A 79 -6.79 -2.30 -1.19
C GLY A 79 -6.60 -3.77 -0.82
N HIS A 80 -7.63 -4.55 -1.13
CA HIS A 80 -7.71 -5.93 -0.72
C HIS A 80 -6.98 -6.82 -1.72
N CYS A 81 -6.50 -7.96 -1.24
CA CYS A 81 -6.04 -9.02 -2.15
C CYS A 81 -7.23 -9.66 -2.88
N GLU A 82 -7.02 -10.03 -4.13
CA GLU A 82 -8.00 -10.70 -4.99
C GLU A 82 -7.51 -12.07 -5.49
N PRO A 83 -8.41 -13.01 -5.85
CA PRO A 83 -8.06 -14.36 -6.35
C PRO A 83 -7.20 -14.43 -7.63
N GLY A 84 -6.81 -13.30 -8.23
CA GLY A 84 -5.90 -13.21 -9.37
C GLY A 84 -4.50 -12.68 -9.03
N ASP A 85 -4.28 -12.18 -7.81
CA ASP A 85 -3.00 -11.60 -7.42
C ASP A 85 -1.92 -12.67 -7.27
N THR A 86 -0.80 -12.47 -7.95
CA THR A 86 0.31 -13.44 -7.99
C THR A 86 1.34 -13.22 -6.88
N SER A 87 1.32 -12.05 -6.25
CA SER A 87 2.14 -11.66 -5.10
C SER A 87 1.55 -10.43 -4.40
N MET A 88 2.04 -10.10 -3.20
CA MET A 88 1.70 -8.87 -2.49
C MET A 88 2.07 -7.62 -3.30
N ALA A 89 3.20 -7.65 -4.01
CA ALA A 89 3.58 -6.58 -4.92
C ALA A 89 2.61 -6.49 -6.12
N ALA A 90 2.18 -7.63 -6.67
CA ALA A 90 1.20 -7.63 -7.77
C ALA A 90 -0.15 -7.04 -7.32
N ALA A 91 -0.61 -7.37 -6.10
CA ALA A 91 -1.82 -6.79 -5.51
C ALA A 91 -1.69 -5.27 -5.35
N ALA A 92 -0.61 -4.79 -4.73
CA ALA A 92 -0.36 -3.35 -4.58
C ALA A 92 -0.28 -2.62 -5.94
N LEU A 93 0.35 -3.23 -6.94
CA LEU A 93 0.46 -2.68 -8.29
C LEU A 93 -0.91 -2.61 -9.00
N ARG A 94 -1.73 -3.66 -8.86
CA ARG A 94 -3.09 -3.70 -9.40
C ARG A 94 -3.93 -2.57 -8.81
N GLU A 95 -4.04 -2.51 -7.48
CA GLU A 95 -4.79 -1.46 -6.78
C GLU A 95 -4.33 -0.06 -7.18
N ALA A 96 -3.02 0.18 -7.18
CA ALA A 96 -2.48 1.48 -7.60
C ALA A 96 -2.82 1.82 -9.06
N THR A 97 -2.84 0.83 -9.96
CA THR A 97 -3.22 1.03 -11.36
C THR A 97 -4.71 1.32 -11.49
N GLU A 98 -5.56 0.55 -10.80
CA GLU A 98 -7.02 0.66 -10.85
C GLU A 98 -7.52 1.97 -10.25
N GLU A 99 -6.97 2.37 -9.10
CA GLU A 99 -7.39 3.58 -8.40
C GLU A 99 -6.87 4.88 -9.03
N SER A 100 -5.68 4.85 -9.65
CA SER A 100 -5.09 6.03 -10.31
C SER A 100 -5.44 6.16 -11.78
N GLY A 101 -5.84 5.07 -12.44
CA GLY A 101 -5.96 5.00 -13.90
C GLY A 101 -4.62 5.07 -14.65
N ILE A 102 -3.47 5.03 -13.95
CA ILE A 102 -2.15 5.13 -14.58
C ILE A 102 -1.65 3.75 -14.97
N ALA A 103 -1.56 3.49 -16.27
CA ALA A 103 -0.91 2.30 -16.79
C ALA A 103 0.63 2.41 -16.73
N GLY A 104 1.32 1.26 -16.66
CA GLY A 104 2.77 1.20 -16.76
C GLY A 104 3.54 1.62 -15.50
N LEU A 105 2.87 1.61 -14.33
CA LEU A 105 3.54 1.73 -13.04
C LEU A 105 4.59 0.62 -12.88
N ARG A 106 5.75 0.97 -12.33
CA ARG A 106 6.75 0.00 -11.90
C ARG A 106 6.82 0.00 -10.38
N ILE A 107 6.77 -1.18 -9.76
CA ILE A 107 6.71 -1.32 -8.30
C ILE A 107 8.03 -1.81 -7.73
N SER A 108 8.30 -1.49 -6.46
CA SER A 108 9.45 -1.99 -5.71
C SER A 108 9.34 -3.50 -5.48
N GLU A 109 10.47 -4.20 -5.56
CA GLU A 109 10.51 -5.66 -5.31
C GLU A 109 10.23 -6.00 -3.84
N ALA A 110 10.66 -5.12 -2.92
CA ALA A 110 10.45 -5.26 -1.49
C ALA A 110 9.51 -4.18 -0.94
N PRO A 111 8.79 -4.45 0.16
CA PRO A 111 8.03 -3.43 0.87
C PRO A 111 8.94 -2.32 1.40
N ILE A 112 8.42 -1.10 1.39
CA ILE A 112 9.05 0.06 2.01
C ILE A 112 8.60 0.29 3.45
N ASP A 113 7.45 -0.26 3.84
CA ASP A 113 6.84 -0.10 5.17
C ASP A 113 5.84 -1.23 5.45
N LEU A 114 5.53 -1.44 6.74
CA LEU A 114 4.45 -2.32 7.22
C LEU A 114 3.64 -1.57 8.27
N ASP A 115 2.31 -1.64 8.19
CA ASP A 115 1.44 -0.94 9.14
C ASP A 115 0.22 -1.76 9.53
N VAL A 116 -0.24 -1.56 10.77
CA VAL A 116 -1.47 -2.18 11.28
C VAL A 116 -2.42 -1.09 11.75
N HIS A 117 -3.51 -0.90 11.02
CA HIS A 117 -4.47 0.16 11.31
C HIS A 117 -5.92 -0.34 11.31
N HIS A 118 -6.76 0.38 12.05
CA HIS A 118 -8.18 0.09 12.12
C HIS A 118 -8.92 0.72 10.95
N VAL A 119 -9.85 -0.04 10.38
CA VAL A 119 -10.76 0.43 9.33
C VAL A 119 -12.19 0.00 9.62
N GLN A 120 -13.15 0.65 8.95
CA GLN A 120 -14.53 0.21 8.90
C GLN A 120 -14.82 -0.40 7.53
N CYS A 121 -14.76 -1.73 7.43
CA CYS A 121 -15.13 -2.45 6.21
C CYS A 121 -16.63 -2.70 6.20
N ALA A 122 -17.36 -1.96 5.35
CA ALA A 122 -18.82 -2.04 5.26
C ALA A 122 -19.53 -1.85 6.63
N GLY A 123 -18.99 -0.97 7.47
CA GLY A 123 -19.52 -0.69 8.81
C GLY A 123 -19.09 -1.67 9.90
N VAL A 124 -18.33 -2.72 9.55
CA VAL A 124 -17.76 -3.67 10.51
C VAL A 124 -16.32 -3.26 10.83
N PRO A 125 -15.94 -3.12 12.12
CA PRO A 125 -14.55 -2.90 12.51
C PRO A 125 -13.66 -4.04 12.03
N SER A 126 -12.56 -3.70 11.35
CA SER A 126 -11.50 -4.64 10.97
C SER A 126 -10.13 -4.01 11.19
N LEU A 127 -9.12 -4.84 11.31
CA LEU A 127 -7.71 -4.45 11.23
C LEU A 127 -7.16 -4.78 9.85
N HIS A 128 -6.52 -3.81 9.21
CA HIS A 128 -5.71 -4.06 8.03
C HIS A 128 -4.26 -4.26 8.45
N TYR A 129 -3.69 -5.38 8.00
CA TYR A 129 -2.26 -5.65 8.02
C TYR A 129 -1.70 -5.28 6.65
N ASP A 130 -1.31 -4.01 6.50
CA ASP A 130 -0.99 -3.39 5.23
C ASP A 130 0.50 -3.53 4.86
N ILE A 131 0.78 -4.25 3.77
CA ILE A 131 2.13 -4.39 3.20
C ILE A 131 2.32 -3.34 2.12
N ARG A 132 3.28 -2.45 2.31
CA ARG A 132 3.34 -1.18 1.57
C ARG A 132 4.55 -1.11 0.67
N TYR A 133 4.33 -0.75 -0.58
CA TYR A 133 5.34 -0.65 -1.62
C TYR A 133 5.54 0.78 -2.11
N ALA A 134 6.64 1.01 -2.81
CA ALA A 134 6.80 2.20 -3.63
C ALA A 134 6.49 1.83 -5.08
N ALA A 135 5.88 2.75 -5.83
CA ALA A 135 5.73 2.62 -7.27
C ALA A 135 6.21 3.89 -7.96
N ILE A 136 6.67 3.79 -9.20
CA ILE A 136 7.04 4.93 -10.04
C ILE A 136 6.19 4.96 -11.30
N ALA A 137 5.61 6.13 -11.56
CA ALA A 137 4.80 6.37 -12.74
C ALA A 137 5.67 6.67 -13.98
N PRO A 138 5.20 6.33 -15.19
CA PRO A 138 5.88 6.74 -16.41
C PRO A 138 5.86 8.26 -16.58
N ALA A 139 6.81 8.79 -17.34
CA ALA A 139 6.86 10.21 -17.65
C ALA A 139 5.58 10.67 -18.36
N GLY A 140 5.01 11.79 -17.90
CA GLY A 140 3.76 12.33 -18.45
C GLY A 140 2.50 11.55 -18.04
N ALA A 141 2.58 10.68 -17.03
CA ALA A 141 1.39 10.05 -16.45
C ALA A 141 0.39 11.11 -15.95
N VAL A 142 -0.89 10.85 -16.22
CA VAL A 142 -2.01 11.67 -15.76
C VAL A 142 -2.97 10.76 -15.02
N GLU A 143 -3.29 11.15 -13.79
CA GLU A 143 -4.21 10.44 -12.92
C GLU A 143 -5.67 10.62 -13.37
N THR A 144 -6.47 9.58 -13.17
CA THR A 144 -7.91 9.57 -13.42
C THR A 144 -8.62 9.15 -12.16
N VAL A 145 -9.52 10.00 -11.66
CA VAL A 145 -10.28 9.74 -10.43
C VAL A 145 -11.16 8.49 -10.60
N SER A 146 -10.94 7.49 -9.75
CA SER A 146 -11.79 6.31 -9.64
C SER A 146 -13.11 6.60 -8.92
N THR A 147 -14.05 5.64 -8.91
CA THR A 147 -15.29 5.74 -8.15
C THR A 147 -15.08 5.74 -6.63
N GLU A 148 -13.91 5.29 -6.15
CA GLU A 148 -13.56 5.20 -4.73
C GLU A 148 -12.96 6.50 -4.19
N SER A 149 -12.42 7.32 -5.09
CA SER A 149 -11.74 8.56 -4.79
C SER A 149 -12.63 9.77 -5.06
N ALA A 150 -12.58 10.78 -4.19
CA ALA A 150 -13.19 12.07 -4.44
C ALA A 150 -12.29 12.99 -5.28
N ALA A 151 -10.98 12.79 -5.20
CA ALA A 151 -9.95 13.49 -5.97
C ALA A 151 -8.65 12.67 -5.97
N LEU A 152 -7.77 12.95 -6.92
CA LEU A 152 -6.38 12.53 -6.94
C LEU A 152 -5.52 13.79 -7.14
N GLY A 153 -4.26 13.74 -6.72
CA GLY A 153 -3.32 14.83 -6.98
C GLY A 153 -1.87 14.46 -6.73
N TRP A 154 -0.99 15.14 -7.45
CA TRP A 154 0.46 15.08 -7.26
C TRP A 154 0.92 16.17 -6.30
N PHE A 155 1.62 15.77 -5.25
CA PHE A 155 2.05 16.67 -4.18
C PHE A 155 3.55 16.59 -3.96
N ALA A 156 4.18 17.74 -3.74
CA ALA A 156 5.56 17.79 -3.30
C ALA A 156 5.65 17.29 -1.84
N PRO A 157 6.75 16.64 -1.43
CA PRO A 157 6.91 16.11 -0.07
C PRO A 157 6.86 17.18 1.02
N ASP A 158 7.14 18.44 0.69
CA ASP A 158 7.08 19.60 1.58
C ASP A 158 5.76 20.38 1.50
N ASP A 159 4.82 19.98 0.64
CA ASP A 159 3.50 20.59 0.45
C ASP A 159 2.41 19.51 0.31
N LEU A 160 2.33 18.64 1.33
CA LEU A 160 1.33 17.57 1.37
C LEU A 160 -0.07 18.12 1.70
N PRO A 161 -1.12 17.54 1.10
CA PRO A 161 -2.47 18.06 1.23
C PRO A 161 -3.03 17.76 2.62
N THR A 162 -4.02 18.55 3.05
CA THR A 162 -4.75 18.32 4.30
C THR A 162 -6.24 18.07 4.04
N PRO A 163 -6.90 17.20 4.83
CA PRO A 163 -6.34 16.38 5.89
C PRO A 163 -5.62 15.12 5.36
N LEU A 164 -4.36 14.91 5.77
CA LEU A 164 -3.59 13.71 5.47
C LEU A 164 -3.93 12.58 6.47
N ALA A 165 -3.88 11.33 6.04
CA ALA A 165 -3.87 10.21 6.97
C ALA A 165 -2.46 10.04 7.56
N GLY A 166 -2.38 9.91 8.90
CA GLY A 166 -1.09 9.82 9.58
C GLY A 166 -0.24 8.62 9.15
N ALA A 167 -0.86 7.54 8.68
CA ALA A 167 -0.14 6.36 8.17
C ALA A 167 0.48 6.55 6.78
N THR A 168 0.15 7.64 6.06
CA THR A 168 0.64 7.92 4.71
C THR A 168 1.95 8.72 4.71
N GLU A 169 2.09 9.68 5.63
CA GLU A 169 3.28 10.52 5.73
C GLU A 169 4.60 9.74 5.86
N PRO A 170 4.69 8.66 6.68
CA PRO A 170 5.90 7.85 6.81
C PRO A 170 6.37 7.20 5.49
N LEU A 171 5.49 7.06 4.50
CA LEU A 171 5.81 6.42 3.21
C LEU A 171 6.56 7.35 2.26
N VAL A 172 6.44 8.66 2.43
CA VAL A 172 6.92 9.65 1.46
C VAL A 172 8.44 9.59 1.29
N ALA A 173 9.18 9.67 2.39
CA ALA A 173 10.64 9.60 2.36
C ALA A 173 11.19 8.28 1.77
N PRO A 174 10.76 7.08 2.22
CA PRO A 174 11.27 5.83 1.66
C PRO A 174 10.86 5.60 0.20
N ALA A 175 9.65 6.01 -0.22
CA ALA A 175 9.23 5.89 -1.62
C ALA A 175 10.08 6.77 -2.55
N LEU A 176 10.31 8.03 -2.19
CA LEU A 176 11.19 8.93 -2.94
C LEU A 176 12.64 8.41 -2.97
N ALA A 177 13.13 7.89 -1.84
CA ALA A 177 14.47 7.32 -1.77
C ALA A 177 14.63 6.09 -2.68
N TRP A 178 13.63 5.22 -2.75
CA TRP A 178 13.61 4.09 -3.67
C TRP A 178 13.57 4.55 -5.14
N ALA A 179 12.68 5.48 -5.48
CA ALA A 179 12.53 5.99 -6.84
C ALA A 179 13.83 6.63 -7.37
N ARG A 180 14.57 7.38 -6.53
CA ARG A 180 15.84 8.02 -6.91
C ARG A 180 16.99 7.06 -7.20
N ARG A 181 16.88 5.79 -6.78
CA ARG A 181 17.91 4.75 -7.00
C ARG A 181 17.60 3.84 -8.18
N THR A 182 16.43 3.99 -8.81
CA THR A 182 15.90 3.09 -9.84
C THR A 182 16.02 3.74 -11.21
#